data_AF-A0A955TBY8-F1
#
_entry.id   AF-A0A955TBY8-F1
#
_cell.length_a   1.000
_cell.length_b   1.000
_cell.length_c   1.000
_cell.angle_alpha   90.00
_cell.angle_beta   90.00
_cell.angle_gamma   90.00
#
_symmetry.space_group_name_H-M   'P 1'
#
loop_
_entity.id
_entity.type
_entity.pdbx_description
1 polymer ?
#
loop_
_entity_poly.entity_id
_entity_poly.type
_entity_poly.pdbx_seq_one_letter_code
_entity_poly.pdbx_strand_id
1 'polypeptide(L)'
;MDCRTRKSLGRFLKAFGLLVPGVWLISGCHLQRAPGLAYGTDPYSTNETRTIDGIDLEAISETPPLPIQEAVEQNRFDSIENATMEIRRPITLEEVRSAALSNNLDLRVERMSPEIARETYNAEAAKFDQLLAASIDRSEVDSPTGLKTSSVLSSVGLFKPMPSGGEMGVEFFSQRYNTNDPFVSPDPAYDNDLKFSISQPLLRGAGFQTNTHSIRVAKLQSGIEAARAKLEAIRILAAADKAYWAVYGASMEIEIRRQQYELAIRQL
;
A
#
# COMPACT_ATOMS: atom_id res chain seq x y z
N MET A 1 -43.58 22.24 -49.50
CA MET A 1 -42.32 22.43 -48.75
C MET A 1 -41.67 21.08 -48.61
N ASP A 2 -40.54 20.93 -49.30
CA ASP A 2 -39.56 19.84 -49.47
C ASP A 2 -39.79 18.50 -48.76
N CYS A 3 -39.93 17.33 -49.40
CA CYS A 3 -39.26 16.66 -50.54
C CYS A 3 -38.07 15.75 -50.15
N ARG A 4 -38.36 14.45 -50.30
CA ARG A 4 -37.51 13.31 -50.72
C ARG A 4 -36.49 12.65 -49.78
N THR A 5 -36.93 11.46 -49.41
CA THR A 5 -36.24 10.19 -49.20
C THR A 5 -35.16 9.83 -50.24
N ARG A 6 -34.09 9.21 -49.72
CA ARG A 6 -32.98 8.55 -50.45
C ARG A 6 -33.47 7.30 -51.21
N LYS A 7 -33.17 7.22 -52.50
CA LYS A 7 -33.25 6.03 -53.38
C LYS A 7 -31.85 5.74 -53.95
N SER A 8 -31.39 4.48 -53.83
CA SER A 8 -31.18 3.51 -54.93
C SER A 8 -29.88 3.73 -55.73
N LEU A 9 -28.91 2.82 -55.86
CA LEU A 9 -28.86 1.48 -56.47
C LEU A 9 -27.98 1.51 -57.74
N GLY A 10 -27.12 0.50 -57.94
CA GLY A 10 -26.27 0.28 -59.15
C GLY A 10 -24.77 0.30 -58.80
N ARG A 11 -24.02 -0.79 -58.59
CA ARG A 11 -23.73 -2.02 -59.36
C ARG A 11 -23.22 -1.75 -60.79
N PHE A 12 -21.95 -2.08 -61.07
CA PHE A 12 -21.35 -2.59 -62.32
C PHE A 12 -19.82 -2.67 -62.07
N LEU A 13 -19.02 -3.71 -62.31
CA LEU A 13 -19.19 -5.11 -62.70
C LEU A 13 -17.84 -5.80 -62.39
N LYS A 14 -17.85 -7.02 -61.85
CA LYS A 14 -16.71 -7.95 -61.95
C LYS A 14 -16.90 -8.79 -63.22
N ALA A 15 -15.83 -9.08 -63.95
CA ALA A 15 -15.74 -10.22 -64.87
C ALA A 15 -14.24 -10.59 -64.96
N PHE A 16 -13.84 -11.77 -64.45
CA PHE A 16 -13.60 -13.02 -65.21
C PHE A 16 -12.40 -12.87 -66.17
N GLY A 17 -11.33 -13.65 -66.14
CA GLY A 17 -11.01 -14.95 -65.55
C GLY A 17 -9.87 -15.56 -66.39
N LEU A 18 -9.33 -16.73 -65.98
CA LEU A 18 -8.48 -17.66 -66.77
C LEU A 18 -7.05 -17.17 -67.08
N LEU A 19 -5.93 -17.93 -67.00
CA LEU A 19 -5.56 -19.35 -66.88
C LEU A 19 -4.18 -19.41 -66.15
N VAL A 20 -3.88 -20.36 -65.25
CA VAL A 20 -3.14 -21.65 -65.41
C VAL A 20 -1.77 -21.56 -66.16
N PRO A 21 -0.84 -22.52 -66.06
CA PRO A 21 0.37 -22.48 -65.23
C PRO A 21 1.70 -22.60 -66.02
N GLY A 22 2.82 -22.21 -65.40
CA GLY A 22 4.10 -22.92 -65.47
C GLY A 22 4.96 -22.92 -66.75
N VAL A 23 6.24 -23.23 -66.50
CA VAL A 23 7.27 -23.75 -67.40
C VAL A 23 8.03 -22.68 -68.22
N TRP A 24 9.16 -22.17 -67.72
CA TRP A 24 10.55 -22.69 -67.75
C TRP A 24 11.29 -22.54 -69.08
N LEU A 25 12.62 -22.34 -68.93
CA LEU A 25 13.72 -22.38 -69.91
C LEU A 25 14.13 -20.98 -70.43
N ILE A 26 15.40 -20.56 -70.54
CA ILE A 26 16.67 -21.27 -70.68
C ILE A 26 17.80 -20.52 -69.92
N SER A 27 18.76 -21.30 -69.42
CA SER A 27 20.11 -21.04 -68.91
C SER A 27 21.02 -20.00 -69.61
N GLY A 28 22.00 -19.47 -68.87
CA GLY A 28 23.42 -19.50 -69.28
C GLY A 28 24.19 -18.19 -69.60
N CYS A 29 25.14 -17.84 -68.71
CA CYS A 29 26.44 -17.14 -68.86
C CYS A 29 26.75 -16.17 -70.03
N HIS A 30 27.11 -14.89 -69.73
CA HIS A 30 28.49 -14.32 -69.84
C HIS A 30 28.58 -12.85 -69.34
N LEU A 31 29.79 -12.46 -68.91
CA LEU A 31 30.23 -11.25 -68.19
C LEU A 31 29.72 -9.85 -68.63
N GLN A 32 29.44 -8.98 -67.64
CA GLN A 32 29.88 -7.58 -67.69
C GLN A 32 30.32 -7.08 -66.30
N ARG A 33 31.54 -6.55 -66.25
CA ARG A 33 32.31 -6.13 -65.09
C ARG A 33 31.76 -4.82 -64.51
N ALA A 34 31.30 -4.82 -63.26
CA ALA A 34 31.09 -3.59 -62.49
C ALA A 34 32.34 -3.31 -61.62
N PRO A 35 33.01 -2.15 -61.77
CA PRO A 35 34.17 -1.81 -60.97
C PRO A 35 33.76 -1.31 -59.58
N GLY A 36 34.51 -1.74 -58.57
CA GLY A 36 34.82 -0.94 -57.39
C GLY A 36 33.78 -0.90 -56.27
N LEU A 37 33.86 -1.87 -55.36
CA LEU A 37 33.51 -1.62 -53.96
C LEU A 37 34.59 -0.70 -53.36
N ALA A 38 34.37 0.61 -53.45
CA ALA A 38 35.13 1.59 -52.68
C ALA A 38 34.38 1.88 -51.38
N TYR A 39 34.71 1.15 -50.31
CA TYR A 39 34.43 1.62 -48.96
C TYR A 39 35.40 2.76 -48.67
N GLY A 40 34.87 3.98 -48.52
CA GLY A 40 35.65 5.13 -48.06
C GLY A 40 35.61 6.34 -48.99
N THR A 41 34.45 6.97 -49.09
CA THR A 41 34.37 8.43 -49.22
C THR A 41 33.26 8.88 -48.30
N ASP A 42 33.62 9.53 -47.19
CA ASP A 42 32.63 10.22 -46.36
C ASP A 42 31.88 11.20 -47.27
N PRO A 43 30.54 11.17 -47.33
CA PRO A 43 29.76 12.01 -48.23
C PRO A 43 29.79 13.50 -47.83
N TYR A 44 30.57 13.87 -46.81
CA TYR A 44 30.63 15.21 -46.26
C TYR A 44 32.02 15.80 -46.49
N SER A 45 32.06 16.84 -47.31
CA SER A 45 33.22 17.72 -47.50
C SER A 45 33.60 18.35 -46.15
N THR A 46 34.80 18.07 -45.64
CA THR A 46 35.32 18.68 -44.40
C THR A 46 35.59 20.19 -44.53
N ASN A 47 35.51 20.74 -45.75
CA ASN A 47 35.61 22.18 -45.97
C ASN A 47 34.28 22.91 -45.72
N GLU A 48 33.12 22.24 -45.86
CA GLU A 48 31.80 22.85 -45.62
C GLU A 48 31.43 22.91 -44.13
N THR A 49 32.03 22.05 -43.29
CA THR A 49 31.74 21.98 -41.84
C THR A 49 32.67 22.83 -40.97
N ARG A 50 33.60 23.58 -41.58
CA ARG A 50 34.57 24.44 -40.87
C ARG A 50 34.13 25.89 -40.73
N THR A 51 33.06 26.28 -41.38
CA THR A 51 32.47 27.61 -41.28
C THR A 51 31.05 27.45 -40.77
N ILE A 52 30.78 27.98 -39.57
CA ILE A 52 29.41 28.21 -39.14
C ILE A 52 28.97 29.46 -39.89
N ASP A 53 28.14 29.29 -40.92
CA ASP A 53 27.50 30.44 -41.55
C ASP A 53 26.73 31.19 -40.47
N GLY A 54 27.04 32.48 -40.32
CA GLY A 54 26.38 33.34 -39.35
C GLY A 54 24.88 33.33 -39.63
N ILE A 55 24.11 32.90 -38.65
CA ILE A 55 22.65 32.99 -38.71
C ILE A 55 22.33 34.48 -38.71
N ASP A 56 21.86 34.99 -39.85
CA ASP A 56 21.34 36.35 -39.94
C ASP A 56 20.00 36.40 -39.22
N LEU A 57 20.05 36.81 -37.95
CA LEU A 57 18.89 36.86 -37.06
C LEU A 57 17.80 37.80 -37.58
N GLU A 58 18.14 38.81 -38.39
CA GLU A 58 17.16 39.72 -39.00
C GLU A 58 16.37 39.03 -40.12
N ALA A 59 17.02 38.17 -40.90
CA ALA A 59 16.38 37.44 -42.00
C ALA A 59 15.41 36.34 -41.52
N ILE A 60 15.57 35.87 -40.27
CA ILE A 60 14.75 34.81 -39.67
C ILE A 60 13.73 35.39 -38.69
N SER A 61 13.85 36.66 -38.31
CA SER A 61 12.90 37.29 -37.40
C SER A 61 11.56 37.54 -38.09
N GLU A 62 10.52 36.83 -37.67
CA GLU A 62 9.15 37.03 -38.15
C GLU A 62 8.54 38.35 -37.65
N THR A 63 9.19 39.02 -36.69
CA THR A 63 8.76 40.30 -36.15
C THR A 63 9.88 41.34 -36.19
N PRO A 64 9.58 42.62 -36.50
CA PRO A 64 10.59 43.67 -36.45
C PRO A 64 11.18 43.80 -35.03
N PRO A 65 12.49 44.09 -34.91
CA PRO A 65 13.14 44.22 -33.61
C PRO A 65 12.50 45.36 -32.83
N LEU A 66 11.95 45.04 -31.67
CA LEU A 66 11.35 46.03 -30.77
C LEU A 66 12.45 46.88 -30.14
N PRO A 67 12.26 48.21 -30.05
CA PRO A 67 13.17 49.06 -29.29
C PRO A 67 13.22 48.61 -27.83
N ILE A 68 14.40 48.72 -27.20
CA ILE A 68 14.66 48.20 -25.85
C ILE A 68 13.60 48.68 -24.85
N GLN A 69 13.13 49.92 -24.98
CA GLN A 69 12.11 50.51 -24.13
C GLN A 69 10.76 49.76 -24.23
N GLU A 70 10.36 49.38 -25.44
CA GLU A 70 9.11 48.67 -25.70
C GLU A 70 9.21 47.18 -25.34
N ALA A 71 10.40 46.57 -25.52
CA ALA A 71 10.68 45.23 -25.02
C ALA A 71 10.70 45.16 -23.48
N VAL A 72 11.19 46.21 -22.81
CA VAL A 72 11.14 46.33 -21.34
C VAL A 72 9.71 46.56 -20.87
N GLU A 73 8.88 47.31 -21.60
CA GLU A 73 7.45 47.48 -21.29
C GLU A 73 6.64 46.19 -21.51
N GLN A 74 6.87 45.46 -22.61
CA GLN A 74 6.18 44.19 -22.87
C GLN A 74 6.60 43.07 -21.91
N ASN A 75 7.86 43.05 -21.50
CA ASN A 75 8.35 42.15 -20.46
C ASN A 75 8.21 42.74 -19.06
N ARG A 76 7.66 43.96 -18.93
CA ARG A 76 7.28 44.52 -17.64
C ARG A 76 6.18 43.61 -17.15
N PHE A 77 6.48 42.84 -16.13
CA PHE A 77 5.51 41.98 -15.49
C PHE A 77 4.45 42.88 -14.79
N ASP A 78 3.51 43.44 -15.55
CA ASP A 78 2.33 44.16 -15.05
C ASP A 78 1.49 43.27 -14.12
N SER A 79 1.68 41.94 -14.23
CA SER A 79 1.07 40.93 -13.37
C SER A 79 1.69 40.78 -11.97
N ILE A 80 2.79 41.48 -11.63
CA ILE A 80 3.29 41.50 -10.23
C ILE A 80 2.48 42.50 -9.39
N GLU A 81 1.92 43.55 -10.00
CA GLU A 81 1.22 44.62 -9.27
C GLU A 81 -0.13 44.17 -8.68
N ASN A 82 -0.76 43.14 -9.28
CA ASN A 82 -2.08 42.63 -8.86
C ASN A 82 -2.04 41.20 -8.30
N ALA A 83 -0.86 40.64 -8.05
CA ALA A 83 -0.77 39.53 -7.11
C ALA A 83 -0.99 40.14 -5.72
N THR A 84 -2.25 40.30 -5.31
CA THR A 84 -2.61 40.48 -3.92
C THR A 84 -2.07 39.26 -3.20
N MET A 85 -0.82 39.36 -2.74
CA MET A 85 -0.15 38.36 -1.95
C MET A 85 -0.86 38.39 -0.61
N GLU A 86 -1.99 37.69 -0.55
CA GLU A 86 -2.83 37.59 0.64
C GLU A 86 -1.92 37.24 1.79
N ILE A 87 -1.85 38.17 2.74
CA ILE A 87 -1.22 38.09 4.06
C ILE A 87 -0.07 37.07 4.08
N ARG A 88 1.17 37.53 3.89
CA ARG A 88 2.38 36.78 4.26
C ARG A 88 2.33 36.47 5.75
N ARG A 89 1.56 35.46 6.14
CA ARG A 89 1.57 34.95 7.51
C ARG A 89 2.94 34.32 7.71
N PRO A 90 3.76 34.83 8.65
CA PRO A 90 5.01 34.17 8.97
C PRO A 90 4.68 32.82 9.59
N ILE A 91 4.87 31.75 8.82
CA ILE A 91 4.76 30.39 9.34
C ILE A 91 6.08 30.08 10.05
N THR A 92 6.02 29.68 11.31
CA THR A 92 7.21 29.26 12.05
C THR A 92 7.51 27.78 11.81
N LEU A 93 8.76 27.37 12.01
CA LEU A 93 9.14 25.96 11.92
C LEU A 93 8.35 25.07 12.90
N GLU A 94 8.05 25.59 14.09
CA GLU A 94 7.23 24.88 15.09
C GLU A 94 5.79 24.65 14.61
N GLU A 95 5.21 25.63 13.91
CA GLU A 95 3.89 25.50 13.32
C GLU A 95 3.88 24.42 12.23
N VAL A 96 4.92 24.36 11.38
CA VAL A 96 5.05 23.29 10.37
C VAL A 96 5.18 21.91 11.03
N ARG A 97 5.98 21.78 12.08
CA ARG A 97 6.15 20.50 12.80
C ARG A 97 4.86 20.03 13.47
N SER A 98 4.16 20.93 14.15
CA SER A 98 2.88 20.60 14.80
C SER A 98 1.79 20.26 13.78
N ALA A 99 1.74 20.98 12.65
CA ALA A 99 0.85 20.68 11.54
C ALA A 99 1.17 19.31 10.91
N ALA A 100 2.46 18.99 10.72
CA ALA A 100 2.87 17.69 10.18
C ALA A 100 2.49 16.54 11.13
N LEU A 101 2.69 16.68 12.44
CA LEU A 101 2.34 15.63 13.40
C LEU A 101 0.83 15.42 13.56
N SER A 102 0.03 16.48 13.44
CA SER A 102 -1.42 16.42 13.64
C SER A 102 -2.20 16.01 12.38
N ASN A 103 -1.73 16.43 11.20
CA ASN A 103 -2.49 16.29 9.95
C ASN A 103 -1.93 15.26 8.97
N ASN A 104 -0.77 14.65 9.24
CA ASN A 104 -0.21 13.65 8.34
C ASN A 104 -0.95 12.30 8.47
N LEU A 105 -1.51 11.83 7.34
CA LEU A 105 -2.26 10.58 7.27
C LEU A 105 -1.37 9.35 7.43
N ASP A 106 -0.14 9.38 6.93
CA ASP A 106 0.82 8.28 7.05
C ASP A 106 1.16 8.01 8.52
N LEU A 107 1.32 9.05 9.34
CA LEU A 107 1.49 8.90 10.79
C LEU A 107 0.27 8.28 11.46
N ARG A 108 -0.94 8.61 11.00
CA ARG A 108 -2.16 8.02 11.54
C ARG A 108 -2.25 6.53 11.24
N VAL A 109 -1.83 6.11 10.04
CA VAL A 109 -1.77 4.70 9.64
C VAL A 109 -0.66 3.98 10.41
N GLU A 110 0.53 4.56 10.47
CA GLU A 110 1.70 3.95 11.13
C GLU A 110 1.48 3.76 12.64
N ARG A 111 0.65 4.62 13.27
CA ARG A 111 0.24 4.45 14.68
C ARG A 111 -0.59 3.19 14.94
N MET A 112 -1.21 2.59 13.92
CA MET A 112 -1.95 1.34 14.07
C MET A 112 -1.03 0.13 14.20
N SER A 113 0.13 0.14 13.53
CA SER A 113 1.11 -0.96 13.55
C SER A 113 1.53 -1.40 14.97
N PRO A 114 1.93 -0.51 15.89
CA PRO A 114 2.28 -0.91 17.26
C PRO A 114 1.07 -1.42 18.07
N GLU A 115 -0.14 -0.93 17.79
CA GLU A 115 -1.35 -1.41 18.46
C GLU A 115 -1.70 -2.83 17.99
N ILE A 116 -1.64 -3.10 16.67
CA ILE A 116 -1.79 -4.44 16.12
C ILE A 116 -0.77 -5.39 16.75
N ALA A 117 0.49 -4.98 16.81
CA ALA A 117 1.54 -5.79 17.42
C ALA A 117 1.30 -6.03 18.93
N ARG A 118 0.74 -5.04 19.64
CA ARG A 118 0.33 -5.21 21.04
C ARG A 118 -0.80 -6.23 21.18
N GLU A 119 -1.76 -6.24 20.27
CA GLU A 119 -2.82 -7.26 20.28
C GLU A 119 -2.29 -8.66 19.95
N THR A 120 -1.29 -8.79 19.07
CA THR A 120 -0.63 -10.09 18.88
C THR A 120 0.07 -10.59 20.15
N TYR A 121 0.69 -9.69 20.92
CA TYR A 121 1.23 -10.01 22.23
C TYR A 121 0.14 -10.41 23.24
N ASN A 122 -0.97 -9.67 23.28
CA ASN A 122 -2.10 -9.97 24.16
C ASN A 122 -2.70 -11.34 23.83
N ALA A 123 -2.85 -11.68 22.55
CA ALA A 123 -3.35 -12.99 22.11
C ALA A 123 -2.41 -14.14 22.54
N GLU A 124 -1.09 -13.92 22.50
CA GLU A 124 -0.11 -14.89 22.99
C GLU A 124 -0.16 -15.01 24.53
N ALA A 125 -0.35 -13.90 25.25
CA ALA A 125 -0.51 -13.90 26.70
C ALA A 125 -1.82 -14.59 27.14
N ALA A 126 -2.89 -14.42 26.35
CA ALA A 126 -4.22 -15.00 26.60
C ALA A 126 -4.23 -16.54 26.58
N LYS A 127 -3.17 -17.19 26.06
CA LYS A 127 -2.98 -18.65 26.20
C LYS A 127 -2.93 -19.11 27.66
N PHE A 128 -2.65 -18.21 28.61
CA PHE A 128 -2.62 -18.46 30.05
C PHE A 128 -3.77 -17.80 30.81
N ASP A 129 -4.76 -17.27 30.08
CA ASP A 129 -5.98 -16.73 30.70
C ASP A 129 -6.85 -17.86 31.23
N GLN A 130 -7.74 -17.49 32.15
CA GLN A 130 -8.68 -18.43 32.76
C GLN A 130 -9.85 -18.69 31.82
N LEU A 131 -10.16 -19.96 31.59
CA LEU A 131 -11.32 -20.40 30.83
C LEU A 131 -12.45 -20.80 31.79
N LEU A 132 -13.54 -20.05 31.75
CA LEU A 132 -14.80 -20.46 32.38
C LEU A 132 -15.62 -21.24 31.34
N ALA A 133 -15.85 -22.52 31.60
CA ALA A 133 -16.67 -23.39 30.77
C ALA A 133 -17.95 -23.76 31.52
N ALA A 134 -19.08 -23.76 30.82
CA ALA A 134 -20.34 -24.28 31.34
C ALA A 134 -21.02 -25.10 30.25
N SER A 135 -21.53 -26.27 30.60
CA SER A 135 -22.21 -27.15 29.66
C SER A 135 -23.45 -27.76 30.29
N ILE A 136 -24.46 -28.03 29.47
CA ILE A 136 -25.65 -28.79 29.83
C ILE A 136 -25.93 -29.75 28.68
N ASP A 137 -25.77 -31.04 28.96
CA ASP A 137 -25.99 -32.12 28.02
C ASP A 137 -27.20 -32.94 28.46
N ARG A 138 -28.16 -33.13 27.56
CA ARG A 138 -29.28 -34.05 27.76
C ARG A 138 -29.15 -35.23 26.81
N SER A 139 -29.15 -36.43 27.36
CA SER A 139 -29.14 -37.68 26.63
C SER A 139 -30.38 -38.48 26.95
N GLU A 140 -31.01 -39.06 25.95
CA GLU A 140 -32.16 -39.94 26.09
C GLU A 140 -31.92 -41.19 25.24
N VAL A 141 -32.06 -42.35 25.87
CA VAL A 141 -31.84 -43.65 25.26
C VAL A 141 -33.13 -44.45 25.39
N ASP A 142 -33.69 -44.83 24.24
CA ASP A 142 -34.86 -45.72 24.15
C ASP A 142 -34.38 -47.09 23.65
N SER A 143 -34.43 -48.08 24.53
CA SER A 143 -34.01 -49.44 24.24
C SER A 143 -35.14 -50.24 23.58
N PRO A 144 -34.85 -51.14 22.62
CA PRO A 144 -35.82 -52.08 22.07
C PRO A 144 -36.53 -52.96 23.12
N THR A 145 -35.97 -53.07 24.33
CA THR A 145 -36.57 -53.79 25.47
C THR A 145 -37.67 -52.99 26.18
N GLY A 146 -38.00 -51.77 25.72
CA GLY A 146 -38.98 -50.87 26.36
C GLY A 146 -38.42 -50.04 27.52
N LEU A 147 -37.12 -50.16 27.77
CA LEU A 147 -36.40 -49.38 28.78
C LEU A 147 -36.09 -47.99 28.24
N LYS A 148 -36.47 -46.96 28.99
CA LYS A 148 -36.22 -45.55 28.70
C LYS A 148 -35.36 -44.94 29.78
N THR A 149 -34.24 -44.39 29.37
CA THR A 149 -33.31 -43.70 30.26
C THR A 149 -33.08 -42.29 29.76
N SER A 150 -33.18 -41.32 30.66
CA SER A 150 -32.81 -39.93 30.38
C SER A 150 -31.77 -39.47 31.38
N SER A 151 -30.71 -38.82 30.91
CA SER A 151 -29.73 -38.18 31.77
C SER A 151 -29.56 -36.72 31.37
N VAL A 152 -29.42 -35.85 32.37
CA VAL A 152 -29.05 -34.45 32.21
C VAL A 152 -27.76 -34.24 32.98
N LEU A 153 -26.67 -33.97 32.28
CA LEU A 153 -25.39 -33.60 32.85
C LEU A 153 -25.24 -32.09 32.74
N SER A 154 -24.94 -31.43 33.85
CA SER A 154 -24.60 -30.01 33.91
C SER A 154 -23.20 -29.88 34.49
N SER A 155 -22.33 -29.10 33.85
CA SER A 155 -21.01 -28.79 34.39
C SER A 155 -20.73 -27.30 34.36
N VAL A 156 -19.99 -26.84 35.36
CA VAL A 156 -19.40 -25.50 35.40
C VAL A 156 -17.97 -25.64 35.89
N GLY A 157 -17.01 -25.21 35.08
CA GLY A 157 -15.60 -25.36 35.34
C GLY A 157 -14.81 -24.08 35.10
N LEU A 158 -13.80 -23.85 35.93
CA LEU A 158 -12.79 -22.82 35.76
C LEU A 158 -11.44 -23.49 35.57
N PHE A 159 -10.83 -23.30 34.40
CA PHE A 159 -9.57 -23.89 34.00
C PHE A 159 -8.52 -22.80 33.78
N LYS A 160 -7.28 -23.03 34.17
CA LYS A 160 -6.18 -22.09 34.00
C LYS A 160 -4.90 -22.81 33.58
N PRO A 161 -4.44 -22.63 32.34
CA PRO A 161 -3.12 -23.03 31.92
C PRO A 161 -2.05 -22.26 32.70
N MET A 162 -1.04 -22.96 33.19
CA MET A 162 0.05 -22.37 33.96
C MET A 162 1.29 -22.17 33.09
N PRO A 163 2.04 -21.06 33.25
CA PRO A 163 3.29 -20.84 32.52
C PRO A 163 4.38 -21.89 32.81
N SER A 164 4.24 -22.70 33.87
CA SER A 164 5.11 -23.85 34.14
C SER A 164 4.89 -25.04 33.18
N GLY A 165 3.83 -25.00 32.35
CA GLY A 165 3.44 -26.03 31.39
C GLY A 165 2.31 -26.94 31.86
N GLY A 166 1.86 -26.77 33.10
CA GLY A 166 0.73 -27.50 33.66
C GLY A 166 -0.61 -26.78 33.48
N GLU A 167 -1.66 -27.36 34.05
CA GLU A 167 -3.01 -26.78 34.10
C GLU A 167 -3.61 -26.99 35.48
N MET A 168 -4.34 -26.00 35.98
CA MET A 168 -5.16 -26.13 37.19
C MET A 168 -6.63 -25.95 36.82
N GLY A 169 -7.52 -26.73 37.44
CA GLY A 169 -8.95 -26.69 37.15
C GLY A 169 -9.80 -26.96 38.39
N VAL A 170 -10.91 -26.25 38.49
CA VAL A 170 -11.97 -26.51 39.48
C VAL A 170 -13.25 -26.70 38.70
N GLU A 171 -13.92 -27.81 38.90
CA GLU A 171 -15.10 -28.17 38.13
C GLU A 171 -16.19 -28.76 39.00
N PHE A 172 -17.39 -28.21 38.88
CA PHE A 172 -18.59 -28.74 39.51
C PHE A 172 -19.41 -29.47 38.46
N PHE A 173 -19.79 -30.71 38.77
CA PHE A 173 -20.65 -31.54 37.95
C PHE A 173 -21.92 -31.88 38.70
N SER A 174 -23.04 -31.87 37.98
CA SER A 174 -24.34 -32.33 38.45
C SER A 174 -24.98 -33.19 37.37
N GLN A 175 -25.19 -34.47 37.67
CA GLN A 175 -25.85 -35.40 36.79
C GLN A 175 -27.17 -35.83 37.42
N ARG A 176 -28.26 -35.60 36.68
CA ARG A 176 -29.57 -36.18 36.98
C ARG A 176 -29.77 -37.38 36.07
N TYR A 177 -30.18 -38.51 36.63
CA TYR A 177 -30.47 -39.74 35.91
C TYR A 177 -31.90 -40.17 36.21
N ASN A 178 -32.69 -40.37 35.14
CA ASN A 178 -34.06 -40.85 35.22
C ASN A 178 -34.19 -42.18 34.45
N THR A 179 -34.94 -43.15 34.98
CA THR A 179 -35.20 -44.44 34.32
C THR A 179 -36.59 -44.97 34.65
N ASN A 180 -37.21 -45.67 33.70
CA ASN A 180 -38.50 -46.37 33.93
C ASN A 180 -38.34 -47.81 34.43
N ASP A 181 -37.12 -48.22 34.84
CA ASP A 181 -36.84 -49.56 35.38
C ASP A 181 -37.37 -49.70 36.83
N PRO A 182 -38.32 -50.63 37.11
CA PRO A 182 -38.86 -50.82 38.45
C PRO A 182 -37.86 -51.39 39.47
N PHE A 183 -36.71 -51.90 39.03
CA PHE A 183 -35.66 -52.44 39.90
C PHE A 183 -34.58 -51.41 40.25
N VAL A 184 -34.60 -50.21 39.64
CA VAL A 184 -33.68 -49.12 39.94
C VAL A 184 -34.37 -48.11 40.85
N SER A 185 -33.84 -47.95 42.06
CA SER A 185 -34.29 -46.95 43.03
C SER A 185 -33.08 -46.35 43.74
N PRO A 186 -33.01 -45.02 43.94
CA PRO A 186 -34.05 -44.01 43.64
C PRO A 186 -34.10 -43.57 42.17
N ASP A 187 -35.31 -43.24 41.69
CA ASP A 187 -35.56 -42.54 40.42
C ASP A 187 -36.37 -41.25 40.69
N PRO A 188 -35.88 -40.05 40.32
CA PRO A 188 -34.60 -39.77 39.70
C PRO A 188 -33.43 -39.86 40.68
N ALA A 189 -32.28 -40.32 40.20
CA ALA A 189 -31.00 -40.27 40.92
C ALA A 189 -30.24 -38.96 40.59
N TYR A 190 -29.54 -38.42 41.58
CA TYR A 190 -28.68 -37.25 41.43
C TYR A 190 -27.27 -37.60 41.87
N ASP A 191 -26.30 -37.25 41.04
CA ASP A 191 -24.88 -37.34 41.34
C ASP A 191 -24.27 -35.95 41.22
N ASN A 192 -23.62 -35.45 42.27
CA ASN A 192 -23.06 -34.11 42.29
C ASN A 192 -21.66 -34.17 42.86
N ASP A 193 -20.69 -33.68 42.10
CA ASP A 193 -19.28 -33.74 42.45
C ASP A 193 -18.61 -32.37 42.26
N LEU A 194 -17.67 -32.07 43.17
CA LEU A 194 -16.77 -30.94 43.03
C LEU A 194 -15.33 -31.47 42.89
N LYS A 195 -14.73 -31.24 41.73
CA LYS A 195 -13.41 -31.75 41.35
C LYS A 195 -12.38 -30.63 41.34
N PHE A 196 -11.29 -30.84 42.08
CA PHE A 196 -10.08 -30.03 41.99
C PHE A 196 -9.01 -30.83 41.24
N SER A 197 -8.41 -30.23 40.22
CA SER A 197 -7.39 -30.89 39.40
C SER A 197 -6.18 -29.99 39.20
N ILE A 198 -4.99 -30.58 39.30
CA ILE A 198 -3.71 -29.95 38.98
C ILE A 198 -2.91 -30.96 38.16
N SER A 199 -2.51 -30.56 36.96
CA SER A 199 -1.68 -31.35 36.05
C SER A 199 -0.35 -30.64 35.86
N GLN A 200 0.77 -31.36 35.98
CA GLN A 200 2.11 -30.81 35.75
C GLN A 200 3.02 -31.80 35.01
N PRO A 201 3.51 -31.46 33.81
CA PRO A 201 4.55 -32.26 33.17
C PRO A 201 5.88 -32.11 33.91
N LEU A 202 6.59 -33.22 34.13
CA LEU A 202 7.88 -33.22 34.86
C LEU A 202 9.11 -33.11 33.96
N LEU A 203 9.00 -33.51 32.70
CA LEU A 203 10.11 -33.53 31.73
C LEU A 203 9.79 -32.66 30.51
N ARG A 204 9.27 -33.27 29.44
CA ARG A 204 8.93 -32.53 28.21
C ARG A 204 7.69 -31.67 28.45
N GLY A 205 7.79 -30.39 28.10
CA GLY A 205 6.73 -29.41 28.34
C GLY A 205 6.80 -28.74 29.71
N ALA A 206 7.74 -29.13 30.58
CA ALA A 206 7.97 -28.45 31.84
C ALA A 206 8.77 -27.16 31.65
N GLY A 207 8.50 -26.17 32.51
CA GLY A 207 9.33 -24.99 32.69
C GLY A 207 8.77 -23.72 32.03
N PHE A 208 9.12 -22.56 32.60
CA PHE A 208 8.63 -21.27 32.14
C PHE A 208 9.19 -20.87 30.78
N GLN A 209 10.45 -21.20 30.49
CA GLN A 209 11.14 -20.70 29.31
C GLN A 209 10.58 -21.26 28.01
N THR A 210 10.20 -22.53 28.01
CA THR A 210 9.62 -23.24 26.86
C THR A 210 8.21 -22.76 26.59
N ASN A 211 7.37 -22.70 27.63
CA ASN A 211 5.95 -22.35 27.49
C ASN A 211 5.71 -20.83 27.27
N THR A 212 6.58 -19.95 27.78
CA THR A 212 6.48 -18.49 27.57
C THR A 212 7.28 -17.98 26.37
N HIS A 213 7.89 -18.87 25.57
CA HIS A 213 8.76 -18.48 24.46
C HIS A 213 8.03 -17.60 23.44
N SER A 214 6.83 -18.00 23.02
CA SER A 214 6.05 -17.26 22.02
C SER A 214 5.66 -15.86 22.52
N ILE A 215 5.28 -15.72 23.79
CA ILE A 215 5.01 -14.41 24.43
C ILE A 215 6.24 -13.52 24.38
N ARG A 216 7.43 -14.07 24.66
CA ARG A 216 8.67 -13.30 24.62
C ARG A 216 8.99 -12.81 23.20
N VAL A 217 8.78 -13.66 22.21
CA VAL A 217 8.95 -13.29 20.79
C VAL A 217 7.97 -12.18 20.41
N ALA A 218 6.68 -12.34 20.73
CA ALA A 218 5.65 -11.34 20.44
C ALA A 218 5.94 -10.00 21.15
N LYS A 219 6.44 -10.03 22.39
CA LYS A 219 6.87 -8.83 23.12
C LYS A 219 8.00 -8.10 22.41
N LEU A 220 9.01 -8.82 21.93
CA LEU A 220 10.12 -8.23 21.18
C LEU A 220 9.65 -7.66 19.84
N GLN A 221 8.76 -8.36 19.14
CA GLN A 221 8.14 -7.88 17.89
C GLN A 221 7.33 -6.59 18.12
N SER A 222 6.52 -6.53 19.18
CA SER A 222 5.81 -5.30 19.57
C SER A 222 6.77 -4.13 19.83
N GLY A 223 7.91 -4.39 20.48
CA GLY A 223 8.96 -3.39 20.66
C GLY A 223 9.59 -2.91 19.35
N ILE A 224 9.80 -3.81 18.38
CA ILE A 224 10.29 -3.47 17.05
C ILE A 224 9.30 -2.57 16.31
N GLU A 225 8.01 -2.90 16.30
CA GLU A 225 7.00 -2.08 15.62
C GLU A 225 6.84 -0.71 16.28
N ALA A 226 6.92 -0.62 17.62
CA ALA A 226 6.93 0.66 18.32
C ALA A 226 8.15 1.53 17.94
N ALA A 227 9.33 0.91 17.80
CA ALA A 227 10.54 1.61 17.37
C ALA A 227 10.45 2.08 15.90
N ARG A 228 9.83 1.28 15.01
CA ARG A 228 9.58 1.65 13.61
C ARG A 228 8.63 2.82 13.48
N ALA A 229 7.50 2.79 14.20
CA ALA A 229 6.55 3.90 14.20
C ALA A 229 7.20 5.22 14.67
N LYS A 230 8.08 5.14 15.68
CA LYS A 230 8.86 6.30 16.14
C LYS A 230 9.85 6.78 15.08
N LEU A 231 10.52 5.87 14.38
CA LEU A 231 11.44 6.23 13.30
C LEU A 231 10.71 6.94 12.16
N GLU A 232 9.50 6.50 11.82
CA GLU A 232 8.69 7.11 10.78
C GLU A 232 8.22 8.52 11.15
N ALA A 233 7.83 8.73 12.42
CA ALA A 233 7.56 10.06 12.96
C ALA A 233 8.77 11.01 12.81
N ILE A 234 9.97 10.52 13.08
CA ILE A 234 11.20 11.30 12.91
C ILE A 234 11.45 11.64 11.43
N ARG A 235 11.20 10.70 10.50
CA ARG A 235 11.37 10.92 9.06
C ARG A 235 10.42 11.98 8.52
N ILE A 236 9.16 11.93 8.93
CA ILE A 236 8.14 12.90 8.50
C ILE A 236 8.47 14.30 9.04
N LEU A 237 8.91 14.40 10.30
CA LEU A 237 9.41 15.66 10.85
C LEU A 237 10.65 16.18 10.09
N ALA A 238 11.61 15.31 9.79
CA ALA A 238 12.80 15.70 9.04
C ALA A 238 12.48 16.14 7.61
N ALA A 239 11.49 15.52 6.95
CA ALA A 239 11.02 15.93 5.63
C ALA A 239 10.32 17.30 5.69
N ALA A 240 9.48 17.53 6.71
CA ALA A 240 8.82 18.81 6.93
C ALA A 240 9.82 19.95 7.19
N ASP A 241 10.84 19.70 8.00
CA ASP A 241 11.92 20.66 8.26
C ASP A 241 12.68 21.03 6.98
N LYS A 242 13.02 20.02 6.14
CA LYS A 242 13.69 20.27 4.86
C LYS A 242 12.83 21.10 3.91
N ALA A 243 11.53 20.80 3.82
CA ALA A 243 10.60 21.53 2.97
C ALA A 243 10.47 23.00 3.42
N TYR A 244 10.39 23.25 4.73
CA TYR A 244 10.39 24.60 5.29
C TYR A 244 11.64 25.38 4.87
N TRP A 245 12.83 24.81 5.05
CA TRP A 245 14.09 25.48 4.68
C TRP A 245 14.24 25.69 3.18
N ALA A 246 13.69 24.79 2.34
CA ALA A 246 13.66 24.98 0.90
C ALA A 246 12.82 26.19 0.49
N VAL A 247 11.63 26.35 1.06
CA VAL A 247 10.75 27.51 0.79
C VAL A 247 11.36 28.81 1.33
N TYR A 248 11.97 28.76 2.52
CA TYR A 248 12.69 29.90 3.09
C TYR A 248 13.84 30.36 2.18
N GLY A 249 14.65 29.42 1.69
CA GLY A 249 15.74 29.71 0.76
C GLY A 249 15.25 30.31 -0.56
N ALA A 250 14.21 29.73 -1.16
CA ALA A 250 13.61 30.26 -2.39
C ALA A 250 13.03 31.68 -2.20
N SER A 251 12.42 31.96 -1.04
CA SER A 251 11.89 33.28 -0.71
C SER A 251 13.00 34.33 -0.58
N MET A 252 14.12 33.96 0.04
CA MET A 252 15.30 34.83 0.14
C MET A 252 15.96 35.06 -1.23
N GLU A 253 15.98 34.06 -2.12
CA GLU A 253 16.50 34.25 -3.48
C GLU A 253 15.68 35.30 -4.23
N ILE A 254 14.35 35.23 -4.19
CA ILE A 254 13.47 36.22 -4.84
C ILE A 254 13.74 37.63 -4.30
N GLU A 255 13.92 37.78 -2.98
CA GLU A 255 14.23 39.07 -2.36
C GLU A 255 15.57 39.63 -2.85
N ILE A 256 16.62 38.79 -2.92
CA ILE A 256 17.93 39.20 -3.45
C ILE A 256 17.84 39.61 -4.92
N ARG A 257 17.10 38.85 -5.74
CA ARG A 257 16.91 39.18 -7.17
C ARG A 257 16.20 40.51 -7.36
N ARG A 258 15.19 40.80 -6.53
CA ARG A 258 14.48 42.09 -6.54
C ARG A 258 15.41 43.24 -6.19
N GLN A 259 16.23 43.10 -5.15
CA GLN A 259 17.20 44.13 -4.76
C GLN A 259 18.26 44.36 -5.85
N GLN A 260 18.72 43.29 -6.52
CA GLN A 260 19.64 43.39 -7.65
C GLN A 260 19.00 44.15 -8.82
N TYR A 261 17.74 43.88 -9.14
CA TYR A 261 16.99 44.59 -10.17
C TYR A 261 16.81 46.08 -9.85
N GLU A 262 16.40 46.43 -8.62
CA GLU A 262 16.24 47.81 -8.17
C GLU A 262 17.58 48.58 -8.14
N LEU A 263 18.69 47.90 -7.85
CA LEU A 263 20.03 48.49 -7.95
C LEU A 263 20.41 48.76 -9.41
N ALA A 264 20.14 47.81 -10.31
CA ALA A 264 20.44 47.94 -11.74
C ALA A 264 19.67 49.12 -12.37
N ILE A 265 18.39 49.32 -12.02
CA ILE A 265 17.60 50.48 -12.47
C ILE A 265 18.22 51.80 -12.01
N ARG A 266 18.74 51.87 -10.77
CA ARG A 266 19.33 53.11 -10.23
C ARG A 266 20.67 53.51 -10.84
N GLN A 267 21.34 52.58 -11.54
CA GLN A 267 22.65 52.82 -12.15
C GLN A 267 22.57 53.21 -13.63
N LEU A 268 21.37 53.18 -14.21
CA LEU A 268 21.05 53.71 -15.55
C LEU A 268 20.67 55.20 -15.46
#